data_AF-A0AAD4EW14-F1
#
_entry.id   AF-A0AAD4EW14-F1
#
_cell.length_a   1.000
_cell.length_b   1.000
_cell.length_c   1.000
_cell.angle_alpha   90.00
_cell.angle_beta   90.00
_cell.angle_gamma   90.00
#
_symmetry.space_group_name_H-M   'P 1'
#
loop_
_entity.id
_entity.type
_entity.pdbx_description
1 polymer ?
#
loop_
_entity_poly.entity_id
_entity_poly.type
_entity_poly.pdbx_seq_one_letter_code
_entity_poly.pdbx_strand_id
1 'polypeptide(L)'
;MLHASTLALAGLVSTAVAETVHGVVVFSRHGDRTTKHFGAQVLTPLGAQQCFQVGSEYRARYFASDSPHRINGISEFQHVAAQVWASAPDQSILLGTATSFLQGLYPPLGDIQASDVSMQLANSSSVSNPLSGYQYVTLHGINDDSPETVWIKGDDDCPVVAAASADFKTSAEYKSRLASTRDFYRSLYPLVHEIYLSADNLSYAKAYDIFDVINVENLHNATSPARNVTADQLFQLRTLADSAEFGLNYNNSQPARSLHARTLAASVLSHLNETVNSAGQNPKFALLAGSYDTFLAFFGLANLTAASPDFFGLPDYASTMAFELFTPGAAFDKDDLHVRYLFKNGSTGAIKSFPLFGSGKADCVGRLCQRHAAARPEHRGGVVQRLPERGRLLRRVQQRRQVRRGCHVVCCWWWRDDSVLSRGGSIAVLVVMAVAILGNLIWAAMWLVRRKGGRRRRPLRGWERPSKRAQPSDKESV
;
A
#
# COMPACT_ATOMS: atom_id res chain seq x y z
N MET A 1 18.35 -75.00 6.70
CA MET A 1 17.27 -74.25 6.04
C MET A 1 17.13 -72.90 6.74
N LEU A 2 17.72 -71.84 6.20
CA LEU A 2 17.49 -70.46 6.67
C LEU A 2 16.59 -69.77 5.64
N HIS A 3 15.42 -69.29 6.09
CA HIS A 3 14.54 -68.44 5.30
C HIS A 3 14.90 -66.97 5.59
N ALA A 4 15.39 -66.27 4.58
CA ALA A 4 15.52 -64.81 4.60
C ALA A 4 14.16 -64.21 4.20
N SER A 5 13.57 -63.42 5.09
CA SER A 5 12.39 -62.61 4.79
C SER A 5 12.84 -61.19 4.45
N THR A 6 12.76 -60.82 3.18
CA THR A 6 12.96 -59.45 2.69
C THR A 6 11.67 -58.65 2.90
N LEU A 7 11.70 -57.69 3.81
CA LEU A 7 10.62 -56.72 3.99
C LEU A 7 10.85 -55.57 2.99
N ALA A 8 10.03 -55.52 1.93
CA ALA A 8 10.02 -54.41 0.99
C ALA A 8 9.22 -53.24 1.59
N LEU A 9 9.92 -52.16 1.95
CA LEU A 9 9.31 -50.90 2.40
C LEU A 9 8.88 -50.09 1.17
N ALA A 10 7.61 -50.20 0.78
CA ALA A 10 7.03 -49.35 -0.25
C ALA A 10 6.81 -47.94 0.33
N GLY A 11 7.71 -47.01 0.01
CA GLY A 11 7.52 -45.59 0.30
C GLY A 11 6.44 -44.99 -0.58
N LEU A 12 5.35 -44.50 0.03
CA LEU A 12 4.38 -43.63 -0.63
C LEU A 12 5.06 -42.30 -0.97
N VAL A 13 5.55 -42.16 -2.21
CA VAL A 13 5.92 -40.86 -2.78
C VAL A 13 4.62 -40.11 -3.03
N SER A 14 4.27 -39.20 -2.12
CA SER A 14 3.20 -38.23 -2.39
C SER A 14 3.72 -37.29 -3.46
N THR A 15 3.33 -37.50 -4.72
CA THR A 15 3.58 -36.54 -5.80
C THR A 15 2.76 -35.29 -5.48
N ALA A 16 3.39 -34.28 -4.87
CA ALA A 16 2.81 -32.95 -4.78
C ALA A 16 2.54 -32.50 -6.23
N VAL A 17 1.26 -32.33 -6.58
CA VAL A 17 0.88 -31.77 -7.87
C VAL A 17 1.48 -30.36 -7.92
N ALA A 18 2.26 -30.05 -8.95
CA ALA A 18 2.84 -28.73 -9.12
C ALA A 18 1.71 -27.69 -9.20
N GLU A 19 1.73 -26.72 -8.29
CA GLU A 19 0.83 -25.56 -8.33
C GLU A 19 1.28 -24.58 -9.42
N THR A 20 0.32 -23.85 -9.99
CA THR A 20 0.62 -22.77 -10.94
C THR A 20 0.17 -21.45 -10.36
N VAL A 21 1.11 -20.53 -10.19
CA VAL A 21 0.83 -19.15 -9.77
C VAL A 21 0.38 -18.34 -10.98
N HIS A 22 -0.74 -17.64 -10.87
CA HIS A 22 -1.32 -16.82 -11.96
C HIS A 22 -1.12 -15.32 -11.74
N GLY A 23 -1.00 -14.90 -10.49
CA GLY A 23 -0.62 -13.53 -10.18
C GLY A 23 -0.46 -13.28 -8.69
N VAL A 24 0.08 -12.11 -8.37
CA VAL A 24 0.35 -11.69 -6.99
C VAL A 24 0.05 -10.20 -6.82
N VAL A 25 -0.54 -9.87 -5.67
CA VAL A 25 -0.67 -8.49 -5.20
C VAL A 25 0.23 -8.31 -3.98
N VAL A 26 1.09 -7.31 -3.98
CA VAL A 26 2.06 -7.03 -2.92
C VAL A 26 1.77 -5.64 -2.34
N PHE A 27 1.59 -5.56 -1.03
CA PHE A 27 1.60 -4.31 -0.29
C PHE A 27 2.93 -4.16 0.44
N SER A 28 3.64 -3.06 0.19
CA SER A 28 4.98 -2.80 0.73
C SER A 28 4.98 -1.62 1.69
N ARG A 29 5.58 -1.80 2.86
CA ARG A 29 5.94 -0.70 3.75
C ARG A 29 7.17 0.00 3.18
N HIS A 30 7.26 1.31 3.37
CA HIS A 30 8.49 2.03 3.15
C HIS A 30 9.72 1.42 3.86
N GLY A 31 10.88 1.62 3.25
CA GLY A 31 12.18 1.31 3.84
C GLY A 31 12.56 2.29 4.96
N ASP A 32 13.78 2.14 5.46
CA ASP A 32 14.39 3.05 6.41
C ASP A 32 14.35 4.51 5.93
N ARG A 33 14.14 5.42 6.88
CA ARG A 33 13.87 6.84 6.64
C ARG A 33 14.38 7.70 7.78
N THR A 34 14.49 9.00 7.52
CA THR A 34 14.67 9.99 8.59
C THR A 34 13.50 9.98 9.59
N THR A 35 13.70 10.51 10.79
CA THR A 35 12.69 10.48 11.86
C THR A 35 11.40 11.21 11.45
N LYS A 36 10.25 10.67 11.89
CA LYS A 36 8.93 11.27 11.71
C LYS A 36 8.73 12.51 12.57
N HIS A 37 9.48 12.65 13.65
CA HIS A 37 9.34 13.71 14.64
C HIS A 37 9.36 15.12 14.04
N PHE A 38 10.28 15.39 13.10
CA PHE A 38 10.44 16.71 12.47
C PHE A 38 9.50 16.96 11.28
N GLY A 39 8.68 15.97 10.90
CA GLY A 39 7.94 15.98 9.64
C GLY A 39 8.83 15.78 8.41
N ALA A 40 8.23 15.80 7.21
CA ALA A 40 8.91 15.70 5.92
C ALA A 40 9.94 14.56 5.83
N GLN A 41 9.55 13.35 6.24
CA GLN A 41 10.48 12.21 6.25
C GLN A 41 10.97 11.88 4.85
N VAL A 42 12.22 11.46 4.74
CA VAL A 42 12.88 11.12 3.48
C VAL A 42 13.38 9.69 3.56
N LEU A 43 13.15 8.92 2.50
CA LEU A 43 13.73 7.60 2.33
C LEU A 43 15.26 7.71 2.29
N THR A 44 15.96 6.98 3.16
CA THR A 44 17.43 7.00 3.15
C THR A 44 17.97 6.09 2.05
N PRO A 45 19.28 6.17 1.72
CA PRO A 45 19.94 5.17 0.88
C PRO A 45 19.82 3.75 1.44
N LEU A 46 19.85 3.58 2.77
CA LEU A 46 19.60 2.29 3.42
C LEU A 46 18.18 1.80 3.12
N GLY A 47 17.18 2.66 3.24
CA GLY A 47 15.79 2.32 2.93
C GLY A 47 15.57 1.96 1.47
N ALA A 48 16.21 2.69 0.55
CA ALA A 48 16.20 2.36 -0.87
C ALA A 48 16.80 0.97 -1.12
N GLN A 49 17.96 0.66 -0.50
CA GLN A 49 18.60 -0.65 -0.63
C GLN A 49 17.74 -1.78 -0.06
N GLN A 50 17.07 -1.55 1.08
CA GLN A 50 16.13 -2.51 1.67
C GLN A 50 14.98 -2.82 0.71
N CYS A 51 14.34 -1.80 0.15
CA CYS A 51 13.25 -1.98 -0.81
C CYS A 51 13.72 -2.68 -2.10
N PHE A 52 14.89 -2.31 -2.62
CA PHE A 52 15.52 -2.97 -3.77
C PHE A 52 15.75 -4.45 -3.50
N GLN A 53 16.35 -4.80 -2.36
CA GLN A 53 16.60 -6.18 -1.96
C GLN A 53 15.29 -6.98 -1.92
N VAL A 54 14.24 -6.44 -1.30
CA VAL A 54 12.95 -7.12 -1.26
C VAL A 54 12.38 -7.30 -2.67
N GLY A 55 12.44 -6.29 -3.52
CA GLY A 55 12.04 -6.41 -4.93
C GLY A 55 12.76 -7.54 -5.67
N SER A 56 14.07 -7.68 -5.45
CA SER A 56 14.89 -8.76 -6.01
C SER A 56 14.50 -10.15 -5.49
N GLU A 57 14.08 -10.27 -4.23
CA GLU A 57 13.55 -11.53 -3.71
C GLU A 57 12.22 -11.91 -4.36
N TYR A 58 11.33 -10.95 -4.61
CA TYR A 58 10.09 -11.19 -5.37
C TYR A 58 10.38 -11.59 -6.81
N ARG A 59 11.41 -10.99 -7.46
CA ARG A 59 11.89 -11.42 -8.78
C ARG A 59 12.36 -12.88 -8.74
N ALA A 60 13.22 -13.23 -7.79
CA ALA A 60 13.72 -14.60 -7.64
C ALA A 60 12.58 -15.61 -7.42
N ARG A 61 11.58 -15.24 -6.62
CA ARG A 61 10.42 -16.11 -6.36
C ARG A 61 9.49 -16.24 -7.57
N TYR A 62 9.17 -15.15 -8.26
CA TYR A 62 8.05 -15.14 -9.20
C TYR A 62 8.45 -15.07 -10.67
N PHE A 63 9.65 -14.61 -11.00
CA PHE A 63 10.02 -14.33 -12.40
C PHE A 63 11.06 -15.31 -12.92
N ALA A 64 11.99 -15.74 -12.07
CA ALA A 64 13.06 -16.67 -12.43
C ALA A 64 12.50 -17.96 -13.04
N SER A 65 13.04 -18.36 -14.19
CA SER A 65 12.56 -19.52 -14.95
C SER A 65 12.64 -20.85 -14.21
N ASP A 66 13.56 -20.98 -13.26
CA ASP A 66 13.79 -22.15 -12.43
C ASP A 66 13.03 -22.13 -11.09
N SER A 67 12.32 -21.04 -10.78
CA SER A 67 11.54 -20.96 -9.55
C SER A 67 10.29 -21.85 -9.61
N PRO A 68 10.02 -22.67 -8.57
CA PRO A 68 8.79 -23.45 -8.47
C PRO A 68 7.54 -22.57 -8.28
N HIS A 69 7.71 -21.29 -7.92
CA HIS A 69 6.62 -20.33 -7.73
C HIS A 69 6.52 -19.31 -8.85
N ARG A 70 7.19 -19.57 -9.99
CA ARG A 70 7.13 -18.66 -11.13
C ARG A 70 5.68 -18.38 -11.53
N ILE A 71 5.37 -17.10 -11.72
CA ILE A 71 4.07 -16.69 -12.26
C ILE A 71 4.01 -17.13 -13.71
N ASN A 72 2.99 -17.90 -14.05
CA ASN A 72 2.83 -18.44 -15.38
C ASN A 72 2.81 -17.34 -16.44
N GLY A 73 3.69 -17.44 -17.45
CA GLY A 73 3.76 -16.49 -18.57
C GLY A 73 4.27 -15.08 -18.22
N ILE A 74 4.81 -14.84 -17.02
CA ILE A 74 5.50 -13.57 -16.73
C ILE A 74 6.78 -13.46 -17.58
N SER A 75 7.03 -12.26 -18.10
CA SER A 75 8.29 -11.93 -18.76
C SER A 75 9.40 -11.79 -17.71
N GLU A 76 10.37 -12.71 -17.78
CA GLU A 76 11.47 -12.81 -16.82
C GLU A 76 12.42 -11.62 -16.91
N PHE A 77 12.88 -11.26 -18.11
CA PHE A 77 13.94 -10.27 -18.28
C PHE A 77 13.40 -8.87 -18.57
N GLN A 78 12.56 -8.74 -19.60
CA GLN A 78 12.08 -7.46 -20.09
C GLN A 78 10.73 -7.08 -19.48
N HIS A 79 10.59 -5.85 -19.00
CA HIS A 79 9.34 -5.32 -18.50
C HIS A 79 8.26 -5.27 -19.59
N VAL A 80 7.12 -5.93 -19.33
CA VAL A 80 5.92 -5.85 -20.17
C VAL A 80 4.84 -5.08 -19.42
N ALA A 81 4.49 -3.89 -19.90
CA ALA A 81 3.62 -2.96 -19.20
C ALA A 81 2.23 -3.51 -18.84
N ALA A 82 1.69 -4.47 -19.60
CA ALA A 82 0.41 -5.09 -19.27
C ALA A 82 0.50 -6.06 -18.08
N GLN A 83 1.68 -6.64 -17.82
CA GLN A 83 1.86 -7.69 -16.81
C GLN A 83 2.11 -7.12 -15.41
N VAL A 84 2.64 -5.91 -15.30
CA VAL A 84 2.98 -5.29 -14.01
C VAL A 84 2.25 -3.98 -13.84
N TRP A 85 1.55 -3.87 -12.73
CA TRP A 85 0.90 -2.63 -12.30
C TRP A 85 1.50 -2.21 -10.96
N ALA A 86 1.77 -0.92 -10.77
CA ALA A 86 2.30 -0.41 -9.52
C ALA A 86 1.75 0.97 -9.19
N SER A 87 1.46 1.21 -7.92
CA SER A 87 1.09 2.55 -7.44
C SER A 87 1.61 2.85 -6.04
N ALA A 88 1.69 4.14 -5.76
CA ALA A 88 1.94 4.68 -4.44
C ALA A 88 1.24 6.03 -4.30
N PRO A 89 0.90 6.46 -3.09
CA PRO A 89 0.53 7.85 -2.82
C PRO A 89 1.64 8.80 -3.28
N ASP A 90 1.28 10.02 -3.70
CA ASP A 90 2.18 11.05 -4.25
C ASP A 90 3.03 11.71 -3.15
N GLN A 91 3.74 10.87 -2.41
CA GLN A 91 4.59 11.20 -1.28
C GLN A 91 5.98 10.67 -1.58
N SER A 92 7.00 11.52 -1.49
CA SER A 92 8.38 11.21 -1.93
C SER A 92 8.92 9.90 -1.35
N ILE A 93 8.63 9.62 -0.07
CA ILE A 93 9.03 8.38 0.60
C ILE A 93 8.35 7.13 0.01
N LEU A 94 7.06 7.21 -0.34
CA LEU A 94 6.29 6.08 -0.85
C LEU A 94 6.55 5.84 -2.34
N LEU A 95 6.66 6.91 -3.14
CA LEU A 95 7.13 6.82 -4.53
C LEU A 95 8.55 6.27 -4.60
N GLY A 96 9.45 6.76 -3.73
CA GLY A 96 10.83 6.26 -3.63
C GLY A 96 10.85 4.78 -3.25
N THR A 97 10.02 4.37 -2.30
CA THR A 97 9.86 2.96 -1.89
C THR A 97 9.45 2.07 -3.06
N ALA A 98 8.37 2.44 -3.75
CA ALA A 98 7.88 1.66 -4.89
C ALA A 98 8.92 1.64 -6.02
N THR A 99 9.57 2.77 -6.30
CA THR A 99 10.61 2.87 -7.32
C THR A 99 11.78 1.92 -7.00
N SER A 100 12.33 1.98 -5.79
CA SER A 100 13.43 1.10 -5.39
C SER A 100 13.03 -0.39 -5.40
N PHE A 101 11.81 -0.73 -4.98
CA PHE A 101 11.29 -2.09 -5.12
C PHE A 101 11.25 -2.54 -6.58
N LEU A 102 10.70 -1.71 -7.48
CA LEU A 102 10.59 -2.02 -8.90
C LEU A 102 11.95 -2.15 -9.59
N GLN A 103 12.97 -1.42 -9.12
CA GLN A 103 14.36 -1.59 -9.55
C GLN A 103 14.92 -2.96 -9.18
N GLY A 104 14.53 -3.51 -8.02
CA GLY A 104 14.88 -4.88 -7.65
C GLY A 104 14.11 -5.93 -8.45
N LEU A 105 12.84 -5.64 -8.78
CA LEU A 105 11.94 -6.54 -9.50
C LEU A 105 12.33 -6.68 -11.00
N TYR A 106 12.63 -5.55 -11.64
CA TYR A 106 13.19 -5.45 -13.00
C TYR A 106 14.49 -4.64 -12.97
N PRO A 107 15.63 -5.28 -12.63
CA PRO A 107 16.92 -4.60 -12.62
C PRO A 107 17.36 -4.20 -14.04
N PRO A 108 18.40 -3.35 -14.18
CA PRO A 108 18.96 -3.00 -15.47
C PRO A 108 19.26 -4.25 -16.31
N LEU A 109 18.89 -4.24 -17.60
CA LEU A 109 19.09 -5.38 -18.49
C LEU A 109 20.57 -5.77 -18.61
N GLY A 110 21.51 -4.84 -18.45
CA GLY A 110 22.94 -5.15 -18.44
C GLY A 110 23.35 -6.12 -17.33
N ASP A 111 22.60 -6.17 -16.23
CA ASP A 111 22.92 -7.00 -15.07
C ASP A 111 22.37 -8.43 -15.23
N ILE A 112 21.33 -8.62 -16.05
CA ILE A 112 20.57 -9.88 -16.14
C ILE A 112 20.43 -10.45 -17.55
N GLN A 113 20.65 -9.64 -18.59
CA GLN A 113 20.44 -9.96 -20.01
C GLN A 113 21.19 -8.95 -20.91
N ALA A 114 22.53 -8.96 -20.84
CA ALA A 114 23.39 -7.96 -21.49
C ALA A 114 23.22 -7.86 -23.03
N SER A 115 22.75 -8.93 -23.69
CA SER A 115 22.48 -8.95 -25.13
C SER A 115 21.40 -7.96 -25.57
N ASP A 116 20.51 -7.57 -24.66
CA ASP A 116 19.29 -6.79 -24.98
C ASP A 116 19.45 -5.30 -24.64
N VAL A 117 20.66 -4.86 -24.28
CA VAL A 117 20.94 -3.49 -23.81
C VAL A 117 21.11 -2.50 -24.97
N SER A 118 21.32 -2.99 -26.19
CA SER A 118 21.64 -2.13 -27.34
C SER A 118 20.74 -2.37 -28.54
N MET A 119 20.57 -1.33 -29.35
CA MET A 119 19.89 -1.40 -30.64
C MET A 119 20.84 -0.99 -31.77
N GLN A 120 20.75 -1.70 -32.90
CA GLN A 120 21.48 -1.34 -34.11
C GLN A 120 20.72 -0.29 -34.91
N LEU A 121 21.41 0.76 -35.35
CA LEU A 121 20.88 1.81 -36.20
C LEU A 121 21.11 1.48 -37.68
N ALA A 122 20.32 2.11 -38.57
CA ALA A 122 20.41 1.92 -40.01
C ALA A 122 21.79 2.27 -40.62
N ASN A 123 22.58 3.11 -39.93
CA ASN A 123 23.96 3.45 -40.32
C ASN A 123 25.00 2.44 -39.78
N SER A 124 24.57 1.26 -39.32
CA SER A 124 25.40 0.22 -38.70
C SER A 124 26.07 0.60 -37.37
N SER A 125 25.78 1.77 -36.79
CA SER A 125 26.20 2.08 -35.42
C SER A 125 25.27 1.43 -34.39
N SER A 126 25.75 1.29 -33.15
CA SER A 126 24.95 0.77 -32.03
C SER A 126 24.76 1.85 -30.96
N VAL A 127 23.55 1.90 -30.40
CA VAL A 127 23.22 2.75 -29.26
C VAL A 127 22.78 1.87 -28.12
N SER A 128 23.38 2.07 -26.95
CA SER A 128 22.99 1.37 -25.72
C SER A 128 22.00 2.19 -24.92
N ASN A 129 21.09 1.49 -24.25
CA ASN A 129 20.19 2.10 -23.27
C ASN A 129 21.00 2.75 -22.14
N PRO A 130 20.57 3.92 -21.62
CA PRO A 130 21.23 4.56 -20.49
C PRO A 130 21.17 3.68 -19.22
N LEU A 131 22.03 3.99 -18.24
CA LEU A 131 22.03 3.34 -16.92
C LEU A 131 22.09 1.80 -17.01
N SER A 132 22.95 1.26 -17.88
CA SER A 132 23.10 -0.19 -18.09
C SER A 132 21.81 -0.90 -18.52
N GLY A 133 20.94 -0.22 -19.29
CA GLY A 133 19.66 -0.81 -19.69
C GLY A 133 18.59 -0.76 -18.61
N TYR A 134 18.55 0.31 -17.81
CA TYR A 134 17.52 0.54 -16.82
C TYR A 134 16.11 0.39 -17.41
N GLN A 135 15.24 -0.34 -16.71
CA GLN A 135 13.90 -0.65 -17.17
C GLN A 135 12.88 0.32 -16.55
N TYR A 136 12.09 0.98 -17.39
CA TYR A 136 11.12 1.99 -16.97
C TYR A 136 9.76 1.35 -16.65
N VAL A 137 9.66 0.70 -15.48
CA VAL A 137 8.38 0.21 -14.97
C VAL A 137 7.47 1.40 -14.63
N THR A 138 6.21 1.35 -15.06
CA THR A 138 5.26 2.44 -14.80
C THR A 138 4.80 2.42 -13.35
N LEU A 139 5.06 3.51 -12.63
CA LEU A 139 4.59 3.75 -11.27
C LEU A 139 3.53 4.85 -11.28
N HIS A 140 2.32 4.52 -10.83
CA HIS A 140 1.22 5.46 -10.72
C HIS A 140 1.28 6.19 -9.36
N GLY A 141 1.65 7.47 -9.39
CA GLY A 141 1.52 8.35 -8.23
C GLY A 141 0.06 8.78 -8.05
N ILE A 142 -0.49 8.57 -6.86
CA ILE A 142 -1.86 8.92 -6.51
C ILE A 142 -1.85 10.18 -5.65
N ASN A 143 -2.33 11.29 -6.20
CA ASN A 143 -2.40 12.57 -5.51
C ASN A 143 -3.28 12.47 -4.26
N ASP A 144 -2.89 13.09 -3.15
CA ASP A 144 -3.61 13.03 -1.86
C ASP A 144 -5.11 13.41 -1.99
N ASP A 145 -5.46 14.37 -2.86
CA ASP A 145 -6.85 14.80 -3.09
C ASP A 145 -7.68 13.85 -4.00
N SER A 146 -7.04 12.80 -4.52
CA SER A 146 -7.69 11.81 -5.39
C SER A 146 -8.62 10.89 -4.58
N PRO A 147 -9.82 10.55 -5.10
CA PRO A 147 -10.63 9.51 -4.49
C PRO A 147 -9.93 8.13 -4.48
N GLU A 148 -8.93 7.92 -5.35
CA GLU A 148 -8.16 6.68 -5.42
C GLU A 148 -7.19 6.50 -4.24
N THR A 149 -6.86 7.58 -3.51
CA THR A 149 -5.96 7.51 -2.34
C THR A 149 -6.51 6.58 -1.26
N VAL A 150 -7.84 6.48 -1.17
CA VAL A 150 -8.54 5.67 -0.17
C VAL A 150 -8.12 4.19 -0.21
N TRP A 151 -7.70 3.69 -1.37
CA TRP A 151 -7.31 2.29 -1.56
C TRP A 151 -5.99 1.93 -0.86
N ILE A 152 -5.15 2.92 -0.59
CA ILE A 152 -3.83 2.74 0.06
C ILE A 152 -3.80 3.41 1.44
N LYS A 153 -4.43 4.58 1.58
CA LYS A 153 -4.47 5.40 2.79
C LYS A 153 -5.90 5.79 3.15
N GLY A 154 -6.74 4.78 3.41
CA GLY A 154 -8.17 4.99 3.72
C GLY A 154 -8.45 5.68 5.06
N ASP A 155 -7.42 5.92 5.86
CA ASP A 155 -7.40 6.60 7.14
C ASP A 155 -7.13 8.11 7.02
N ASP A 156 -6.33 8.50 6.02
CA ASP A 156 -5.96 9.90 5.77
C ASP A 156 -7.23 10.77 5.58
N ASP A 157 -7.25 11.91 6.26
CA ASP A 157 -8.35 12.88 6.28
C ASP A 157 -9.76 12.28 6.55
N CYS A 158 -9.85 11.16 7.28
CA CYS A 158 -11.14 10.60 7.70
C CYS A 158 -11.44 10.84 9.20
N PRO A 159 -12.36 11.78 9.55
CA PRO A 159 -12.68 12.13 10.94
C PRO A 159 -13.21 10.96 11.78
N VAL A 160 -13.86 9.98 11.13
CA VAL A 160 -14.42 8.80 11.82
C VAL A 160 -13.29 7.88 12.29
N VAL A 161 -12.25 7.69 11.48
CA VAL A 161 -11.04 6.94 11.87
C VAL A 161 -10.33 7.70 12.99
N ALA A 162 -10.09 9.00 12.82
CA ALA A 162 -9.43 9.84 13.82
C ALA A 162 -10.12 9.80 15.19
N ALA A 163 -11.47 9.90 15.22
CA ALA A 163 -12.24 9.77 16.45
C ALA A 163 -12.11 8.37 17.06
N ALA A 164 -12.29 7.31 16.25
CA ALA A 164 -12.18 5.93 16.72
C ALA A 164 -10.77 5.61 17.24
N SER A 165 -9.71 6.12 16.64
CA SER A 165 -8.33 5.97 17.13
C SER A 165 -8.10 6.78 18.41
N ALA A 166 -8.64 8.00 18.51
CA ALA A 166 -8.52 8.82 19.72
C ALA A 166 -9.18 8.17 20.95
N ASP A 167 -10.28 7.43 20.76
CA ASP A 167 -10.97 6.70 21.83
C ASP A 167 -10.06 5.70 22.55
N PHE A 168 -9.03 5.16 21.89
CA PHE A 168 -8.07 4.26 22.54
C PHE A 168 -7.44 4.88 23.79
N LYS A 169 -7.21 6.20 23.78
CA LYS A 169 -6.62 6.95 24.91
C LYS A 169 -7.52 6.95 26.16
N THR A 170 -8.79 6.60 26.01
CA THR A 170 -9.73 6.50 27.13
C THR A 170 -9.78 5.09 27.75
N SER A 171 -9.20 4.09 27.08
CA SER A 171 -9.22 2.68 27.48
C SER A 171 -8.46 2.42 28.77
N ALA A 172 -8.83 1.34 29.47
CA ALA A 172 -8.13 0.89 30.66
C ALA A 172 -6.68 0.47 30.34
N GLU A 173 -6.47 -0.19 29.19
CA GLU A 173 -5.14 -0.57 28.73
C GLU A 173 -4.22 0.65 28.58
N TYR A 174 -4.66 1.67 27.85
CA TYR A 174 -3.87 2.87 27.63
C TYR A 174 -3.52 3.58 28.95
N LYS A 175 -4.51 3.78 29.82
CA LYS A 175 -4.31 4.41 31.13
C LYS A 175 -3.33 3.63 32.01
N SER A 176 -3.44 2.29 32.00
CA SER A 176 -2.54 1.40 32.73
C SER A 176 -1.11 1.51 32.21
N ARG A 177 -0.90 1.44 30.90
CA ARG A 177 0.44 1.56 30.28
C ARG A 177 1.04 2.95 30.52
N LEU A 178 0.24 4.01 30.40
CA LEU A 178 0.66 5.38 30.67
C LEU A 178 1.17 5.57 32.11
N ALA A 179 0.45 5.02 33.10
CA ALA A 179 0.86 5.12 34.49
C ALA A 179 2.07 4.23 34.82
N SER A 180 2.03 2.96 34.42
CA SER A 180 3.04 1.96 34.78
C SER A 180 4.40 2.17 34.10
N THR A 181 4.44 2.84 32.95
CA THR A 181 5.69 3.06 32.19
C THR A 181 6.24 4.48 32.33
N ARG A 182 5.61 5.32 33.15
CA ARG A 182 6.01 6.72 33.32
C ARG A 182 7.50 6.86 33.68
N ASP A 183 7.96 6.12 34.68
CA ASP A 183 9.33 6.26 35.18
C ASP A 183 10.33 5.72 34.15
N PHE A 184 9.97 4.68 33.40
CA PHE A 184 10.75 4.18 32.26
C PHE A 184 10.95 5.27 31.20
N TYR A 185 9.87 5.92 30.72
CA TYR A 185 9.99 6.96 29.70
C TYR A 185 10.81 8.16 30.19
N ARG A 186 10.64 8.58 31.44
CA ARG A 186 11.46 9.66 32.03
C ARG A 186 12.94 9.30 32.06
N SER A 187 13.28 8.03 32.31
CA SER A 187 14.66 7.56 32.34
C SER A 187 15.37 7.63 30.97
N LEU A 188 14.60 7.71 29.87
CA LEU A 188 15.15 7.85 28.52
C LEU A 188 15.58 9.29 28.19
N TYR A 189 15.25 10.27 29.04
CA TYR A 189 15.55 11.69 28.77
C TYR A 189 17.02 11.97 28.39
N PRO A 190 18.05 11.41 29.08
CA PRO A 190 19.44 11.61 28.67
C PRO A 190 19.74 11.19 27.23
N LEU A 191 18.99 10.24 26.67
CA LEU A 191 19.16 9.74 25.30
C LEU A 191 18.56 10.68 24.25
N VAL A 192 17.65 11.57 24.64
CA VAL A 192 16.85 12.40 23.71
C VAL A 192 16.72 13.86 24.15
N HIS A 193 17.58 14.32 25.06
CA HIS A 193 17.54 15.67 25.65
C HIS A 193 17.81 16.78 24.63
N GLU A 194 18.41 16.45 23.48
CA GLU A 194 18.61 17.37 22.36
C GLU A 194 17.33 17.63 21.56
N ILE A 195 16.31 16.78 21.72
CA ILE A 195 15.05 16.80 20.96
C ILE A 195 13.87 17.15 21.88
N TYR A 196 13.83 16.61 23.09
CA TYR A 196 12.77 16.89 24.07
C TYR A 196 13.27 17.86 25.14
N LEU A 197 12.44 18.84 25.51
CA LEU A 197 12.79 19.89 26.46
C LEU A 197 12.91 19.44 27.92
N SER A 198 12.23 18.35 28.29
CA SER A 198 12.26 17.82 29.66
C SER A 198 11.85 16.35 29.72
N ALA A 199 12.22 15.67 30.80
CA ALA A 199 11.77 14.29 31.07
C ALA A 199 10.24 14.17 31.20
N ASP A 200 9.55 15.25 31.59
CA ASP A 200 8.09 15.28 31.71
C ASP A 200 7.40 15.20 30.33
N ASN A 201 8.10 15.53 29.25
CA ASN A 201 7.60 15.44 27.89
C ASN A 201 7.61 14.00 27.34
N LEU A 202 8.20 13.05 28.07
CA LEU A 202 8.34 11.64 27.70
C LEU A 202 7.33 10.77 28.43
N SER A 203 6.48 10.08 27.69
CA SER A 203 5.51 9.12 28.23
C SER A 203 4.96 8.21 27.14
N TYR A 204 4.21 7.20 27.55
CA TYR A 204 3.46 6.31 26.64
C TYR A 204 2.54 7.07 25.67
N ALA A 205 2.13 8.29 26.01
CA ALA A 205 1.34 9.12 25.09
C ALA A 205 2.07 9.49 23.79
N LYS A 206 3.40 9.35 23.77
CA LYS A 206 4.28 9.53 22.61
C LYS A 206 5.10 8.28 22.32
N ALA A 207 4.55 7.09 22.62
CA ALA A 207 5.30 5.83 22.56
C ALA A 207 6.01 5.61 21.21
N TYR A 208 5.29 5.77 20.09
CA TYR A 208 5.86 5.63 18.75
C TYR A 208 6.86 6.74 18.42
N ASP A 209 6.54 8.00 18.72
CA ASP A 209 7.40 9.15 18.43
C ASP A 209 8.77 9.03 19.11
N ILE A 210 8.80 8.65 20.39
CA ILE A 210 10.03 8.45 21.16
C ILE A 210 10.80 7.23 20.64
N PHE A 211 10.10 6.13 20.34
CA PHE A 211 10.71 4.96 19.71
C PHE A 211 11.37 5.30 18.38
N ASP A 212 10.67 6.03 17.52
CA ASP A 212 11.13 6.39 16.19
C ASP A 212 12.37 7.29 16.24
N VAL A 213 12.36 8.30 17.10
CA VAL A 213 13.54 9.16 17.36
C VAL A 213 14.73 8.32 17.80
N ILE A 214 14.59 7.53 18.86
CA ILE A 214 15.71 6.74 19.39
C ILE A 214 16.20 5.72 18.36
N ASN A 215 15.30 5.04 17.65
CA ASN A 215 15.66 4.05 16.65
C ASN A 215 16.44 4.67 15.47
N VAL A 216 15.96 5.80 14.93
CA VAL A 216 16.62 6.49 13.81
C VAL A 216 17.96 7.09 14.24
N GLU A 217 18.00 7.80 15.37
CA GLU A 217 19.23 8.43 15.85
C GLU A 217 20.30 7.40 16.21
N ASN A 218 19.92 6.29 16.84
CA ASN A 218 20.85 5.19 17.13
C ASN A 218 21.46 4.58 15.84
N LEU A 219 20.67 4.50 14.77
CA LEU A 219 21.10 3.92 13.50
C LEU A 219 21.96 4.87 12.66
N HIS A 220 21.59 6.15 12.58
CA HIS A 220 22.15 7.09 11.60
C HIS A 220 23.08 8.15 12.18
N ASN A 221 23.02 8.43 13.48
CA ASN A 221 23.78 9.51 14.10
C ASN A 221 24.81 8.97 15.10
N ALA A 222 26.06 8.88 14.64
CA ALA A 222 27.18 8.36 15.42
C ALA A 222 27.46 9.17 16.71
N THR A 223 27.07 10.44 16.74
CA THR A 223 27.26 11.34 17.88
C THR A 223 26.04 11.47 18.79
N SER A 224 24.90 10.89 18.42
CA SER A 224 23.67 11.02 19.20
C SER A 224 23.79 10.33 20.56
N PRO A 225 23.29 10.93 21.64
CA PRO A 225 23.12 10.26 22.92
C PRO A 225 22.27 8.98 22.83
N ALA A 226 21.38 8.87 21.83
CA ALA A 226 20.56 7.69 21.57
C ALA A 226 21.39 6.41 21.32
N ARG A 227 22.67 6.55 20.93
CA ARG A 227 23.63 5.44 20.79
C ARG A 227 23.88 4.68 22.10
N ASN A 228 23.60 5.30 23.24
CA ASN A 228 23.75 4.69 24.55
C ASN A 228 22.49 3.93 25.00
N VAL A 229 21.46 3.80 24.15
CA VAL A 229 20.30 2.97 24.44
C VAL A 229 20.72 1.51 24.61
N THR A 230 20.33 0.89 25.72
CA THR A 230 20.58 -0.55 25.93
C THR A 230 19.62 -1.40 25.11
N ALA A 231 19.99 -2.65 24.84
CA ALA A 231 19.11 -3.59 24.13
C ALA A 231 17.76 -3.77 24.86
N ASP A 232 17.77 -3.87 26.18
CA ASP A 232 16.55 -4.02 26.99
C ASP A 232 15.65 -2.78 26.92
N GLN A 233 16.24 -1.58 27.00
CA GLN A 233 15.50 -0.32 26.83
C GLN A 233 14.89 -0.22 25.43
N LEU A 234 15.65 -0.56 24.39
CA LEU A 234 15.15 -0.51 23.01
C LEU A 234 14.03 -1.54 22.78
N PHE A 235 14.18 -2.75 23.33
CA PHE A 235 13.15 -3.79 23.27
C PHE A 235 11.86 -3.38 23.98
N GLN A 236 11.97 -2.84 25.20
CA GLN A 236 10.82 -2.34 25.95
C GLN A 236 10.16 -1.16 25.23
N LEU A 237 10.95 -0.23 24.69
CA LEU A 237 10.47 0.93 23.95
C LEU A 237 9.73 0.51 22.67
N ARG A 238 10.28 -0.44 21.90
CA ARG A 238 9.65 -1.05 20.74
C ARG A 238 8.32 -1.72 21.12
N THR A 239 8.32 -2.56 22.15
CA THR A 239 7.10 -3.25 22.62
C THR A 239 5.99 -2.28 23.02
N LEU A 240 6.35 -1.14 23.62
CA LEU A 240 5.39 -0.10 23.98
C LEU A 240 4.88 0.65 22.75
N ALA A 241 5.74 0.97 21.78
CA ALA A 241 5.32 1.55 20.50
C ALA A 241 4.40 0.60 19.72
N ASP A 242 4.74 -0.69 19.64
CA ASP A 242 3.92 -1.74 19.03
C ASP A 242 2.51 -1.74 19.63
N SER A 243 2.42 -1.79 20.97
CA SER A 243 1.12 -1.80 21.65
C SER A 243 0.31 -0.52 21.41
N ALA A 244 0.97 0.64 21.36
CA ALA A 244 0.30 1.92 21.13
C ALA A 244 -0.25 2.00 19.71
N GLU A 245 0.57 1.67 18.71
CA GLU A 245 0.19 1.75 17.30
C GLU A 245 -0.85 0.68 16.96
N PHE A 246 -0.75 -0.54 17.48
CA PHE A 246 -1.79 -1.55 17.27
C PHE A 246 -3.14 -1.10 17.87
N GLY A 247 -3.13 -0.57 19.11
CA GLY A 247 -4.32 -0.04 19.76
C GLY A 247 -4.94 1.16 19.03
N LEU A 248 -4.14 1.98 18.37
CA LEU A 248 -4.59 3.11 17.54
C LEU A 248 -5.17 2.68 16.18
N ASN A 249 -4.74 1.54 15.63
CA ASN A 249 -5.10 1.09 14.28
C ASN A 249 -6.14 -0.04 14.23
N TYR A 250 -6.36 -0.76 15.34
CA TYR A 250 -7.32 -1.85 15.36
C TYR A 250 -8.02 -2.03 16.70
N ASN A 251 -9.32 -2.33 16.63
CA ASN A 251 -10.11 -2.86 17.72
C ASN A 251 -11.35 -3.55 17.14
N ASN A 252 -11.56 -4.82 17.47
CA ASN A 252 -12.66 -5.62 16.93
C ASN A 252 -14.05 -5.02 17.22
N SER A 253 -14.21 -4.33 18.35
CA SER A 253 -15.46 -3.64 18.73
C SER A 253 -15.62 -2.25 18.12
N GLN A 254 -14.61 -1.73 17.42
CA GLN A 254 -14.65 -0.42 16.76
C GLN A 254 -14.18 -0.54 15.29
N PRO A 255 -15.00 -1.09 14.38
CA PRO A 255 -14.62 -1.36 12.99
C PRO A 255 -14.14 -0.14 12.20
N ALA A 256 -14.56 1.06 12.61
CA ALA A 256 -14.09 2.32 12.05
C ALA A 256 -12.58 2.51 12.16
N ARG A 257 -11.94 1.95 13.20
CA ARG A 257 -10.51 2.12 13.47
C ARG A 257 -9.62 1.46 12.40
N SER A 258 -10.12 0.42 11.75
CA SER A 258 -9.39 -0.34 10.72
C SER A 258 -9.90 -0.06 9.31
N LEU A 259 -10.40 1.15 9.02
CA LEU A 259 -11.01 1.48 7.74
C LEU A 259 -10.02 1.35 6.57
N HIS A 260 -8.78 1.81 6.75
CA HIS A 260 -7.67 1.68 5.79
C HIS A 260 -7.33 0.23 5.46
N ALA A 261 -7.44 -0.69 6.42
CA ALA A 261 -7.30 -2.11 6.10
C ALA A 261 -8.46 -2.66 5.26
N ARG A 262 -9.68 -2.16 5.47
CA ARG A 262 -10.86 -2.58 4.69
C ARG A 262 -10.77 -2.07 3.25
N THR A 263 -10.31 -0.85 3.05
CA THR A 263 -10.13 -0.28 1.71
C THR A 263 -8.96 -0.91 0.98
N LEU A 264 -7.85 -1.21 1.66
CA LEU A 264 -6.77 -2.00 1.08
C LEU A 264 -7.25 -3.41 0.69
N ALA A 265 -8.01 -4.09 1.56
CA ALA A 265 -8.55 -5.41 1.24
C ALA A 265 -9.44 -5.40 -0.02
N ALA A 266 -10.22 -4.33 -0.20
CA ALA A 266 -11.01 -4.13 -1.42
C ALA A 266 -10.12 -3.91 -2.66
N SER A 267 -9.03 -3.14 -2.54
CA SER A 267 -8.04 -2.95 -3.61
C SER A 267 -7.35 -4.26 -4.00
N VAL A 268 -6.90 -5.04 -3.01
CA VAL A 268 -6.32 -6.38 -3.23
C VAL A 268 -7.31 -7.27 -3.98
N LEU A 269 -8.56 -7.32 -3.54
CA LEU A 269 -9.59 -8.11 -4.22
C LEU A 269 -9.84 -7.63 -5.65
N SER A 270 -9.81 -6.31 -5.90
CA SER A 270 -9.96 -5.75 -7.24
C SER A 270 -8.85 -6.25 -8.17
N HIS A 271 -7.58 -6.15 -7.77
CA HIS A 271 -6.46 -6.59 -8.59
C HIS A 271 -6.45 -8.12 -8.80
N LEU A 272 -6.74 -8.90 -7.77
CA LEU A 272 -6.90 -10.35 -7.93
C LEU A 272 -8.03 -10.68 -8.92
N ASN A 273 -9.15 -9.95 -8.87
CA ASN A 273 -10.27 -10.13 -9.79
C ASN A 273 -9.91 -9.72 -11.22
N GLU A 274 -9.09 -8.68 -11.43
CA GLU A 274 -8.54 -8.33 -12.76
C GLU A 274 -7.73 -9.49 -13.34
N THR A 275 -6.82 -10.08 -12.54
CA THR A 275 -6.07 -11.29 -12.94
C THR A 275 -6.99 -12.46 -13.26
N VAL A 276 -8.03 -12.68 -12.46
CA VAL A 276 -9.02 -13.76 -12.71
C VAL A 276 -9.80 -13.53 -14.00
N ASN A 277 -10.26 -12.29 -14.24
CA ASN A 277 -11.07 -11.95 -15.42
C ASN A 277 -10.26 -11.96 -16.71
N SER A 278 -8.94 -11.80 -16.62
CA SER A 278 -8.03 -12.00 -17.74
C SER A 278 -7.53 -13.44 -17.90
N ALA A 279 -8.07 -14.40 -17.12
CA ALA A 279 -7.62 -15.79 -17.10
C ALA A 279 -6.11 -15.94 -16.81
N GLY A 280 -5.62 -15.18 -15.82
CA GLY A 280 -4.22 -15.18 -15.41
C GLY A 280 -3.29 -14.42 -16.33
N GLN A 281 -3.81 -13.67 -17.32
CA GLN A 281 -2.97 -13.00 -18.31
C GLN A 281 -2.41 -11.67 -17.80
N ASN A 282 -3.24 -10.78 -17.25
CA ASN A 282 -2.84 -9.43 -16.81
C ASN A 282 -3.82 -8.82 -15.75
N PRO A 283 -3.33 -7.99 -14.81
CA PRO A 283 -1.94 -7.92 -14.40
C PRO A 283 -1.53 -9.23 -13.73
N LYS A 284 -0.24 -9.57 -13.84
CA LYS A 284 0.38 -10.73 -13.18
C LYS A 284 1.02 -10.33 -11.85
N PHE A 285 1.55 -9.11 -11.76
CA PHE A 285 2.13 -8.58 -10.54
C PHE A 285 1.56 -7.19 -10.27
N ALA A 286 0.98 -6.99 -9.08
CA ALA A 286 0.53 -5.68 -8.63
C ALA A 286 1.33 -5.25 -7.39
N LEU A 287 1.87 -4.03 -7.39
CA LEU A 287 2.56 -3.44 -6.25
C LEU A 287 1.81 -2.22 -5.73
N LEU A 288 1.55 -2.20 -4.43
CA LEU A 288 1.00 -1.07 -3.69
C LEU A 288 2.03 -0.68 -2.61
N ALA A 289 2.51 0.56 -2.60
CA ALA A 289 3.39 1.04 -1.53
C ALA A 289 2.62 1.94 -0.55
N GLY A 290 2.77 1.67 0.76
CA GLY A 290 2.12 2.40 1.82
C GLY A 290 2.87 2.33 3.15
N SER A 291 2.13 2.44 4.24
CA SER A 291 2.67 2.64 5.59
C SER A 291 2.28 1.51 6.54
N TYR A 292 2.92 1.48 7.71
CA TYR A 292 2.82 0.39 8.69
C TYR A 292 1.45 0.32 9.38
N ASP A 293 0.74 1.44 9.49
CA ASP A 293 -0.60 1.55 10.06
C ASP A 293 -1.59 0.65 9.32
N THR A 294 -1.54 0.62 7.98
CA THR A 294 -2.35 -0.31 7.16
C THR A 294 -2.03 -1.78 7.44
N PHE A 295 -0.77 -2.13 7.69
CA PHE A 295 -0.41 -3.49 8.11
C PHE A 295 -1.05 -3.83 9.46
N LEU A 296 -0.90 -2.97 10.48
CA LEU A 296 -1.43 -3.22 11.82
C LEU A 296 -2.94 -3.39 11.81
N ALA A 297 -3.64 -2.51 11.08
CA ALA A 297 -5.08 -2.62 10.89
C ALA A 297 -5.47 -3.91 10.15
N PHE A 298 -4.70 -4.31 9.13
CA PHE A 298 -4.95 -5.54 8.38
C PHE A 298 -4.69 -6.78 9.23
N PHE A 299 -3.63 -6.80 10.03
CA PHE A 299 -3.30 -7.91 10.93
C PHE A 299 -4.44 -8.21 11.90
N GLY A 300 -5.01 -7.17 12.50
CA GLY A 300 -6.20 -7.32 13.32
C GLY A 300 -7.43 -7.74 12.51
N LEU A 301 -7.71 -7.04 11.40
CA LEU A 301 -8.91 -7.30 10.58
C LEU A 301 -8.95 -8.73 10.02
N ALA A 302 -7.81 -9.23 9.56
CA ALA A 302 -7.65 -10.58 9.04
C ALA A 302 -7.40 -11.63 10.13
N ASN A 303 -7.47 -11.25 11.42
CA ASN A 303 -7.24 -12.12 12.56
C ASN A 303 -5.91 -12.91 12.49
N LEU A 304 -4.86 -12.25 11.97
CA LEU A 304 -3.50 -12.82 11.89
C LEU A 304 -2.85 -12.92 13.27
N THR A 305 -3.31 -12.13 14.24
CA THR A 305 -2.91 -12.23 15.65
C THR A 305 -3.23 -13.59 16.29
N ALA A 306 -4.18 -14.35 15.73
CA ALA A 306 -4.42 -15.74 16.12
C ALA A 306 -3.35 -16.72 15.59
N ALA A 307 -2.63 -16.35 14.53
CA ALA A 307 -1.58 -17.17 13.93
C ALA A 307 -0.21 -16.97 14.59
N SER A 308 0.11 -15.73 14.99
CA SER A 308 1.34 -15.42 15.74
C SER A 308 1.17 -14.15 16.58
N PRO A 309 1.75 -14.08 17.80
CA PRO A 309 1.81 -12.83 18.57
C PRO A 309 2.64 -11.73 17.88
N ASP A 310 3.50 -12.08 16.91
CA ASP A 310 4.30 -11.09 16.16
C ASP A 310 3.41 -10.11 15.36
N PHE A 311 2.17 -10.50 15.04
CA PHE A 311 1.21 -9.64 14.33
C PHE A 311 0.59 -8.53 15.20
N PHE A 312 0.98 -8.43 16.47
CA PHE A 312 0.75 -7.22 17.29
C PHE A 312 1.85 -6.18 17.13
N GLY A 313 3.00 -6.56 16.56
CA GLY A 313 4.15 -5.69 16.38
C GLY A 313 4.04 -4.80 15.15
N LEU A 314 4.68 -3.63 15.21
CA LEU A 314 5.02 -2.88 14.01
C LEU A 314 5.78 -3.81 13.06
N PRO A 315 5.44 -3.87 11.77
CA PRO A 315 6.34 -4.47 10.79
C PRO A 315 7.69 -3.74 10.81
N ASP A 316 8.77 -4.40 10.38
CA ASP A 316 10.07 -3.76 10.19
C ASP A 316 10.13 -3.00 8.85
N TYR A 317 11.17 -2.18 8.64
CA TYR A 317 11.30 -1.39 7.40
C TYR A 317 11.43 -2.30 6.18
N ALA A 318 10.76 -1.93 5.07
CA ALA A 318 10.63 -2.73 3.85
C ALA A 318 9.86 -4.06 4.04
N SER A 319 9.05 -4.19 5.09
CA SER A 319 8.13 -5.33 5.22
C SER A 319 7.13 -5.36 4.07
N THR A 320 6.74 -6.56 3.66
CA THR A 320 5.70 -6.76 2.65
C THR A 320 4.68 -7.78 3.11
N MET A 321 3.43 -7.58 2.69
CA MET A 321 2.43 -8.64 2.67
C MET A 321 1.97 -8.87 1.25
N ALA A 322 1.77 -10.12 0.88
CA ALA A 322 1.40 -10.51 -0.48
C ALA A 322 0.25 -11.51 -0.49
N PHE A 323 -0.52 -11.46 -1.58
CA PHE A 323 -1.66 -12.30 -1.87
C PHE A 323 -1.40 -13.00 -3.19
N GLU A 324 -1.05 -14.27 -3.13
CA GLU A 324 -0.68 -15.12 -4.28
C GLU A 324 -1.93 -15.88 -4.75
N LEU A 325 -2.28 -15.73 -6.03
CA LEU A 325 -3.40 -16.42 -6.68
C LEU A 325 -2.85 -17.60 -7.47
N PHE A 326 -3.34 -18.80 -7.17
CA PHE A 326 -2.83 -20.03 -7.79
C PHE A 326 -3.91 -21.09 -7.97
N THR A 327 -3.59 -22.11 -8.76
CA THR A 327 -4.39 -23.34 -8.93
C THR A 327 -3.53 -24.57 -8.61
N PRO A 328 -4.09 -25.62 -7.99
CA PRO A 328 -3.44 -26.91 -7.87
C PRO A 328 -3.42 -27.58 -9.26
N GLY A 329 -2.30 -27.51 -9.97
CA GLY A 329 -2.15 -28.05 -11.31
C GLY A 329 -1.64 -27.02 -12.33
N ALA A 330 -1.41 -27.47 -13.55
CA ALA A 330 -0.70 -26.74 -14.60
C ALA A 330 -1.53 -25.67 -15.34
N ALA A 331 -2.86 -25.70 -15.24
CA ALA A 331 -3.76 -24.85 -16.03
C ALA A 331 -4.51 -23.85 -15.16
N PHE A 332 -4.85 -22.70 -15.73
CA PHE A 332 -5.78 -21.77 -15.11
C PHE A 332 -7.17 -22.41 -15.07
N ASP A 333 -7.71 -22.56 -13.87
CA ASP A 333 -9.07 -23.02 -13.61
C ASP A 333 -9.75 -22.00 -12.69
N LYS A 334 -10.80 -21.36 -13.19
CA LYS A 334 -11.56 -20.34 -12.45
C LYS A 334 -12.35 -20.95 -11.28
N ASP A 335 -12.68 -22.23 -11.34
CA ASP A 335 -13.50 -22.91 -10.35
C ASP A 335 -12.67 -23.53 -9.20
N ASP A 336 -11.35 -23.61 -9.36
CA ASP A 336 -10.39 -24.13 -8.37
C ASP A 336 -9.26 -23.13 -8.06
N LEU A 337 -9.60 -21.85 -7.92
CA LEU A 337 -8.68 -20.80 -7.50
C LEU A 337 -8.45 -20.78 -5.98
N HIS A 338 -7.20 -20.59 -5.59
CA HIS A 338 -6.76 -20.47 -4.20
C HIS A 338 -6.00 -19.16 -4.00
N VAL A 339 -6.09 -18.63 -2.79
CA VAL A 339 -5.32 -17.46 -2.35
C VAL A 339 -4.46 -17.85 -1.16
N ARG A 340 -3.16 -17.58 -1.29
CA ARG A 340 -2.17 -17.71 -0.22
C ARG A 340 -1.74 -16.34 0.28
N TYR A 341 -1.76 -16.15 1.59
CA TYR A 341 -1.20 -14.95 2.21
C TYR A 341 0.24 -15.19 2.62
N LEU A 342 1.08 -14.22 2.29
CA LEU A 342 2.50 -14.22 2.55
C LEU A 342 2.87 -12.96 3.31
N PHE A 343 3.77 -13.08 4.29
CA PHE A 343 4.34 -11.94 5.00
C PHE A 343 5.87 -12.08 5.06
N LYS A 344 6.56 -10.99 4.77
CA LYS A 344 8.00 -10.83 4.95
C LYS A 344 8.22 -9.62 5.86
N ASN A 345 8.81 -9.86 7.02
CA ASN A 345 9.06 -8.82 8.01
C ASN A 345 10.45 -8.20 7.81
N GLY A 346 10.50 -7.10 7.08
CA GLY A 346 11.70 -6.35 6.74
C GLY A 346 12.50 -6.91 5.56
N SER A 347 13.68 -6.34 5.30
CA SER A 347 14.53 -6.78 4.18
C SER A 347 15.30 -8.07 4.45
N THR A 348 15.39 -8.50 5.71
CA THR A 348 16.06 -9.76 6.09
C THR A 348 15.03 -10.89 6.31
N GLY A 349 15.49 -12.14 6.28
CA GLY A 349 14.61 -13.30 6.46
C GLY A 349 13.78 -13.67 5.22
N ALA A 350 12.99 -14.73 5.34
CA ALA A 350 12.23 -15.33 4.22
C ALA A 350 10.78 -14.83 4.15
N ILE A 351 10.22 -14.87 2.94
CA ILE A 351 8.77 -14.76 2.71
C ILE A 351 8.09 -16.00 3.30
N LYS A 352 7.16 -15.83 4.25
CA LYS A 352 6.48 -16.93 4.94
C LYS A 352 4.97 -16.88 4.71
N SER A 353 4.33 -18.03 4.61
CA SER A 353 2.86 -18.13 4.54
C SER A 353 2.22 -18.13 5.92
N PHE A 354 1.05 -17.50 6.02
CA PHE A 354 0.26 -17.48 7.26
C PHE A 354 -1.23 -17.68 6.97
N PRO A 355 -1.98 -18.34 7.87
CA PRO A 355 -3.40 -18.57 7.68
C PRO A 355 -4.20 -17.27 7.86
N LEU A 356 -4.93 -16.87 6.82
CA LEU A 356 -5.88 -15.76 6.92
C LEU A 356 -7.11 -16.15 7.77
N PHE A 357 -7.70 -15.13 8.38
CA PHE A 357 -9.00 -15.17 9.07
C PHE A 357 -9.05 -16.12 10.27
N GLY A 358 -7.89 -16.44 10.86
CA GLY A 358 -7.78 -17.43 11.94
C GLY A 358 -8.21 -18.84 11.51
N SER A 359 -8.14 -19.15 10.21
CA SER A 359 -8.62 -20.42 9.65
C SER A 359 -7.74 -21.63 10.00
N GLY A 360 -6.50 -21.41 10.43
CA GLY A 360 -5.49 -22.45 10.63
C GLY A 360 -5.01 -23.13 9.34
N LYS A 361 -5.44 -22.67 8.16
CA LYS A 361 -5.03 -23.19 6.85
C LYS A 361 -4.21 -22.17 6.10
N ALA A 362 -3.08 -22.60 5.53
CA ALA A 362 -2.17 -21.73 4.79
C ALA A 362 -2.82 -21.06 3.56
N ASP A 363 -3.78 -21.76 2.94
CA ASP A 363 -4.44 -21.33 1.72
C ASP A 363 -5.96 -21.30 1.88
N CYS A 364 -6.61 -20.34 1.22
CA CYS A 364 -8.06 -20.20 1.20
C CYS A 364 -8.60 -20.48 -0.21
N VAL A 365 -9.49 -21.48 -0.33
CA VAL A 365 -10.21 -21.77 -1.58
C VAL A 365 -11.16 -20.60 -1.90
N GLY A 366 -11.24 -20.15 -3.16
CA GLY A 366 -11.88 -18.89 -3.56
C GLY A 366 -13.27 -18.62 -2.97
N ARG A 367 -14.13 -19.64 -2.85
CA ARG A 367 -15.46 -19.53 -2.22
C ARG A 367 -15.42 -19.36 -0.68
N LEU A 368 -14.39 -19.88 -0.02
CA LEU A 368 -14.17 -19.76 1.42
C LEU A 368 -13.57 -18.39 1.79
N CYS A 369 -12.65 -17.89 0.95
CA CYS A 369 -12.06 -16.55 1.07
C CYS A 369 -13.13 -15.44 0.99
N GLN A 370 -14.05 -15.56 0.02
CA GLN A 370 -15.18 -14.63 -0.12
C GLN A 370 -16.16 -14.68 1.06
N ARG A 371 -16.42 -15.88 1.61
CA ARG A 371 -17.35 -16.05 2.74
C ARG A 371 -16.79 -15.52 4.05
N HIS A 372 -15.49 -15.68 4.33
CA HIS A 372 -14.87 -15.10 5.52
C HIS A 372 -14.67 -13.58 5.40
N ALA A 373 -14.33 -13.07 4.21
CA ALA A 373 -14.32 -11.63 3.96
C ALA A 373 -15.73 -10.99 4.12
N ALA A 374 -16.80 -11.75 3.85
CA ALA A 374 -18.19 -11.32 4.01
C ALA A 374 -18.83 -11.64 5.37
N ALA A 375 -18.18 -12.47 6.21
CA ALA A 375 -18.69 -12.87 7.51
C ALA A 375 -18.61 -11.68 8.48
N ARG A 376 -19.72 -10.94 8.60
CA ARG A 376 -19.94 -9.99 9.69
C ARG A 376 -19.76 -10.70 11.04
N PRO A 377 -19.26 -10.04 12.09
CA PRO A 377 -19.55 -10.48 13.44
C PRO A 377 -21.08 -10.39 13.62
N GLU A 378 -21.76 -11.53 13.68
CA GLU A 378 -23.14 -11.58 14.14
C GLU A 378 -23.16 -11.11 15.60
N HIS A 379 -23.64 -9.88 15.82
CA HIS A 379 -24.11 -9.47 17.13
C HIS A 379 -25.31 -10.35 17.49
N ARG A 380 -25.08 -11.37 18.32
CA ARG A 380 -26.16 -12.02 19.06
C ARG A 380 -26.76 -11.03 20.04
N GLY A 381 -27.93 -10.52 19.68
CA GLY A 381 -29.05 -10.24 20.59
C GLY A 381 -28.86 -9.16 21.64
N GLY A 382 -29.09 -7.90 21.25
CA GLY A 382 -29.56 -6.85 22.16
C GLY A 382 -31.03 -6.56 21.86
N VAL A 383 -31.92 -6.85 22.82
CA VAL A 383 -33.36 -6.59 22.74
C VAL A 383 -33.61 -5.10 22.52
N VAL A 384 -34.10 -4.72 21.33
CA VAL A 384 -34.60 -3.36 21.08
C VAL A 384 -36.00 -3.27 21.70
N GLN A 385 -36.09 -2.61 22.85
CA GLN A 385 -37.37 -2.11 23.36
C GLN A 385 -37.88 -1.01 22.42
N ARG A 386 -39.07 -1.20 21.86
CA ARG A 386 -39.79 -0.18 21.09
C ARG A 386 -40.22 0.95 22.02
N LEU A 387 -39.88 2.19 21.68
CA LEU A 387 -40.57 3.38 22.17
C LEU A 387 -41.53 3.90 21.08
N PRO A 388 -42.71 4.43 21.45
CA PRO A 388 -43.79 4.69 20.51
C PRO A 388 -43.69 6.05 19.83
N GLU A 389 -44.12 6.10 18.56
CA GLU A 389 -44.26 7.30 17.75
C GLU A 389 -45.27 8.30 18.34
N ARG A 390 -44.92 9.59 18.37
CA ARG A 390 -45.88 10.70 18.31
C ARG A 390 -45.31 11.90 17.56
N GLY A 391 -46.05 12.33 16.53
CA GLY A 391 -46.38 13.76 16.33
C GLY A 391 -45.54 14.58 15.35
N ARG A 392 -46.13 14.87 14.17
CA ARG A 392 -45.73 15.89 13.19
C ARG A 392 -45.98 17.33 13.71
N LEU A 393 -45.20 18.33 13.29
CA LEU A 393 -45.63 19.51 12.47
C LEU A 393 -44.56 20.64 12.39
N LEU A 394 -44.36 21.17 11.15
CA LEU A 394 -44.03 22.58 10.74
C LEU A 394 -42.67 23.21 11.11
N ARG A 395 -42.09 24.20 10.40
CA ARG A 395 -41.98 24.62 8.98
C ARG A 395 -40.85 25.69 8.95
N ARG A 396 -39.96 25.60 7.96
CA ARG A 396 -39.32 26.68 7.14
C ARG A 396 -38.45 27.83 7.74
N VAL A 397 -37.26 27.94 7.09
CA VAL A 397 -36.52 29.15 6.62
C VAL A 397 -35.54 29.82 7.59
N GLN A 398 -34.22 29.69 7.32
CA GLN A 398 -33.45 30.79 6.71
C GLN A 398 -32.12 30.31 6.12
N GLN A 399 -31.88 30.71 4.88
CA GLN A 399 -30.71 30.45 4.05
C GLN A 399 -29.75 31.65 4.16
N ARG A 400 -28.44 31.38 4.28
CA ARG A 400 -27.26 32.14 3.79
C ARG A 400 -26.17 32.35 4.85
N ARG A 401 -25.08 31.58 4.74
CA ARG A 401 -23.76 32.10 4.31
C ARG A 401 -22.89 30.94 3.86
N GLN A 402 -22.71 30.86 2.55
CA GLN A 402 -21.68 30.13 1.83
C GLN A 402 -20.35 30.84 2.10
N VAL A 403 -19.31 30.12 2.54
CA VAL A 403 -17.91 30.21 2.07
C VAL A 403 -17.15 28.99 2.64
N ARG A 404 -16.42 28.29 1.76
CA ARG A 404 -15.52 27.13 1.96
C ARG A 404 -16.18 25.78 2.29
N ARG A 405 -16.52 25.04 1.21
CA ARG A 405 -16.68 23.58 1.22
C ARG A 405 -15.95 23.01 0.01
N GLY A 406 -15.01 22.11 0.30
CA GLY A 406 -14.29 21.28 -0.65
C GLY A 406 -13.43 20.29 0.14
N CYS A 407 -14.06 19.49 0.99
CA CYS A 407 -13.53 18.31 1.70
C CYS A 407 -14.61 17.87 2.67
N HIS A 408 -15.47 16.92 2.31
CA HIS A 408 -16.40 16.27 3.25
C HIS A 408 -17.19 15.08 2.67
N VAL A 409 -17.09 14.78 1.36
CA VAL A 409 -18.08 13.91 0.72
C VAL A 409 -17.65 12.44 0.60
N VAL A 410 -16.36 12.11 0.60
CA VAL A 410 -15.94 10.73 0.28
C VAL A 410 -16.10 9.75 1.45
N CYS A 411 -15.69 10.09 2.68
CA CYS A 411 -15.79 9.15 3.82
C CYS A 411 -17.24 8.91 4.31
N CYS A 412 -18.18 9.86 4.10
CA CYS A 412 -19.55 9.79 4.64
C CYS A 412 -20.56 8.99 3.79
N TRP A 413 -20.34 8.83 2.48
CA TRP A 413 -21.32 8.14 1.62
C TRP A 413 -21.32 6.63 1.80
N TRP A 414 -20.21 6.04 2.27
CA TRP A 414 -20.08 4.59 2.45
C TRP A 414 -20.62 4.07 3.79
N TRP A 415 -21.09 4.94 4.69
CA TRP A 415 -21.48 4.56 6.05
C TRP A 415 -22.96 4.81 6.40
N ARG A 416 -23.79 5.35 5.49
CA ARG A 416 -25.22 5.57 5.77
C ARG A 416 -26.10 4.43 5.26
N ASP A 417 -26.58 3.61 6.20
CA ASP A 417 -27.76 2.72 6.15
C ASP A 417 -28.02 1.92 4.85
N ASP A 418 -27.48 0.70 4.81
CA ASP A 418 -27.90 -0.35 3.87
C ASP A 418 -29.22 -0.98 4.30
N SER A 419 -30.33 -0.39 3.85
CA SER A 419 -31.63 -1.09 3.81
C SER A 419 -32.39 -0.92 2.48
N VAL A 420 -31.73 -0.48 1.39
CA VAL A 420 -32.37 -0.25 0.08
C VAL A 420 -31.66 -0.95 -1.09
N LEU A 421 -30.70 -1.85 -0.83
CA LEU A 421 -30.05 -2.65 -1.88
C LEU A 421 -30.60 -4.07 -1.99
N SER A 422 -31.92 -4.19 -1.96
CA SER A 422 -32.64 -5.37 -2.44
C SER A 422 -33.69 -4.88 -3.42
N ARG A 423 -33.45 -5.13 -4.72
CA ARG A 423 -34.31 -4.85 -5.89
C ARG A 423 -34.29 -3.40 -6.40
N GLY A 424 -33.29 -3.07 -7.22
CA GLY A 424 -33.27 -1.81 -7.98
C GLY A 424 -32.01 -1.51 -8.83
N GLY A 425 -30.97 -2.34 -8.77
CA GLY A 425 -29.64 -2.03 -9.31
C GLY A 425 -29.51 -1.83 -10.83
N SER A 426 -30.47 -2.28 -11.64
CA SER A 426 -30.31 -2.24 -13.11
C SER A 426 -30.71 -0.90 -13.75
N ILE A 427 -31.61 -0.12 -13.14
CA ILE A 427 -32.11 1.13 -13.73
C ILE A 427 -31.19 2.31 -13.37
N ALA A 428 -30.65 2.34 -12.16
CA ALA A 428 -29.75 3.43 -11.73
C ALA A 428 -28.44 3.47 -12.54
N VAL A 429 -27.89 2.29 -12.87
CA VAL A 429 -26.67 2.19 -13.70
C VAL A 429 -26.92 2.66 -15.14
N LEU A 430 -28.08 2.34 -15.71
CA LEU A 430 -28.46 2.79 -17.06
C LEU A 430 -28.66 4.31 -17.13
N VAL A 431 -29.23 4.93 -16.09
CA VAL A 431 -29.44 6.39 -16.05
C VAL A 431 -28.11 7.14 -15.91
N VAL A 432 -27.18 6.65 -15.08
CA VAL A 432 -25.85 7.25 -14.93
C VAL A 432 -25.04 7.16 -16.23
N MET A 433 -25.10 6.00 -16.90
CA MET A 433 -24.43 5.81 -18.20
C MET A 433 -25.03 6.69 -19.30
N ALA A 434 -26.36 6.84 -19.35
CA ALA A 434 -27.02 7.69 -20.33
C ALA A 434 -26.65 9.18 -20.15
N VAL A 435 -26.57 9.66 -18.91
CA VAL A 435 -26.15 11.05 -18.61
C VAL A 435 -24.69 11.30 -18.99
N ALA A 436 -23.79 10.33 -18.75
CA ALA A 436 -22.39 10.44 -19.14
C ALA A 436 -22.19 10.46 -20.67
N ILE A 437 -22.97 9.66 -21.40
CA ILE A 437 -22.92 9.63 -22.87
C ILE A 437 -23.45 10.95 -23.47
N LEU A 438 -24.57 11.47 -22.95
CA LEU A 438 -25.11 12.76 -23.38
C LEU A 438 -24.16 13.93 -23.06
N GLY A 439 -23.50 13.91 -21.90
CA GLY A 439 -22.50 14.92 -21.53
C GLY A 439 -21.32 14.96 -22.51
N ASN A 440 -20.80 13.79 -22.89
CA ASN A 440 -19.68 13.68 -23.83
C ASN A 440 -20.07 14.11 -25.26
N LEU A 441 -21.28 13.82 -25.71
CA LEU A 441 -21.77 14.26 -27.02
C LEU A 441 -21.97 15.79 -27.09
N ILE A 442 -22.47 16.40 -26.00
CA ILE A 442 -22.62 17.86 -25.92
C ILE A 442 -21.25 18.54 -25.92
N TRP A 443 -20.27 18.01 -25.20
CA TRP A 443 -18.91 18.54 -25.18
C TRP A 443 -18.22 18.44 -26.56
N ALA A 444 -18.38 17.31 -27.26
CA ALA A 444 -17.87 17.12 -28.61
C ALA A 444 -18.52 18.09 -29.62
N ALA A 445 -19.83 18.34 -29.51
CA ALA A 445 -20.55 19.30 -30.33
C ALA A 445 -20.07 20.74 -30.08
N MET A 446 -19.86 21.13 -28.81
CA MET A 446 -19.32 22.44 -28.44
C MET A 446 -17.89 22.65 -28.98
N TRP A 447 -17.05 21.61 -28.95
CA TRP A 447 -15.69 21.66 -29.48
C TRP A 447 -15.68 21.86 -31.02
N LEU A 448 -16.57 21.17 -31.74
CA LEU A 448 -16.73 21.30 -33.19
C LEU A 448 -17.22 22.70 -33.62
N VAL A 449 -18.14 23.31 -32.86
CA VAL A 449 -18.61 24.68 -33.12
C VAL A 449 -17.49 25.70 -32.89
N ARG A 450 -16.66 25.51 -31.86
CA ARG A 450 -15.53 26.39 -31.54
C ARG A 450 -14.42 26.36 -32.60
N ARG A 451 -14.26 25.25 -33.33
CA ARG A 451 -13.25 25.11 -34.39
C ARG A 451 -13.63 25.81 -35.71
N LYS A 452 -14.93 26.00 -35.98
CA LYS A 452 -15.41 26.65 -37.23
C LYS A 452 -15.43 28.18 -37.18
N GLY A 453 -15.26 28.81 -36.01
CA GLY A 453 -15.34 30.27 -35.84
C GLY A 453 -14.03 31.06 -36.02
N GLY A 454 -12.88 30.40 -36.24
CA GLY A 454 -11.57 31.05 -36.18
C GLY A 454 -10.82 31.15 -37.51
N ARG A 455 -11.29 31.95 -38.48
CA ARG A 455 -10.48 32.35 -39.64
C ARG A 455 -10.83 33.76 -40.15
N ARG A 456 -10.05 34.76 -39.72
CA ARG A 456 -9.68 35.94 -40.54
C ARG A 456 -8.26 36.38 -40.14
N ARG A 457 -7.25 36.03 -40.95
CA ARG A 457 -5.92 36.68 -40.94
C ARG A 457 -5.83 37.55 -42.20
N ARG A 458 -5.57 38.85 -42.02
CA ARG A 458 -5.15 39.77 -43.09
C ARG A 458 -3.63 39.63 -43.32
N PRO A 459 -3.10 39.86 -44.54
CA PRO A 459 -1.68 39.74 -44.83
C PRO A 459 -0.94 41.05 -44.51
N LEU A 460 0.26 40.96 -43.93
CA LEU A 460 1.19 42.08 -43.81
C LEU A 460 2.33 41.90 -44.81
N ARG A 461 2.52 42.96 -45.60
CA ARG A 461 3.59 43.17 -46.57
C ARG A 461 4.93 43.40 -45.87
N GLY A 462 6.01 43.10 -46.59
CA GLY A 462 7.39 43.30 -46.14
C GLY A 462 7.78 44.77 -46.00
N TRP A 463 8.88 44.97 -45.26
CA TRP A 463 9.71 46.17 -45.32
C TRP A 463 11.17 45.79 -45.02
N GLU A 464 12.05 46.37 -45.82
CA GLU A 464 13.49 46.27 -45.92
C GLU A 464 14.29 46.68 -44.64
N ARG A 465 15.54 46.21 -44.56
CA ARG A 465 16.62 46.83 -43.74
C ARG A 465 17.20 48.04 -44.50
N PRO A 466 17.79 49.06 -43.83
CA PRO A 466 19.26 49.02 -43.62
C PRO A 466 19.85 49.79 -42.42
N SER A 467 20.99 49.26 -41.95
CA SER A 467 22.26 49.93 -41.62
C SER A 467 22.54 50.63 -40.26
N LYS A 468 23.67 50.16 -39.68
CA LYS A 468 24.85 50.86 -39.12
C LYS A 468 24.81 51.53 -37.71
N ARG A 469 25.68 50.94 -36.86
CA ARG A 469 26.88 51.50 -36.17
C ARG A 469 26.87 51.69 -34.64
N ALA A 470 28.02 51.27 -34.08
CA ALA A 470 28.74 51.71 -32.87
C ALA A 470 28.38 51.08 -31.49
N GLN A 471 29.03 49.93 -31.18
CA GLN A 471 30.15 49.70 -30.23
C GLN A 471 30.24 50.49 -28.88
N PRO A 472 31.07 50.07 -27.89
CA PRO A 472 30.67 49.26 -26.71
C PRO A 472 31.07 49.91 -25.36
N SER A 473 30.72 49.30 -24.22
CA SER A 473 31.61 49.31 -23.04
C SER A 473 31.24 48.22 -22.03
N ASP A 474 32.11 47.23 -21.92
CA ASP A 474 32.31 46.46 -20.69
C ASP A 474 32.75 47.39 -19.55
N LYS A 475 32.35 47.06 -18.30
CA LYS A 475 33.28 46.95 -17.16
C LYS A 475 32.62 46.34 -15.94
N GLU A 476 33.41 45.45 -15.33
CA GLU A 476 33.23 44.66 -14.12
C GLU A 476 33.12 45.45 -12.81
N SER A 477 32.77 44.68 -11.76
CA SER A 477 33.10 44.80 -10.33
C SER A 477 32.32 45.86 -9.54
N VAL A 478 31.78 45.55 -8.35
CA VAL A 478 32.35 44.80 -7.21
C VAL A 478 31.40 43.77 -6.64
#